data_AF-A0A1S8DL84-F1
#
_entry.id   AF-A0A1S8DL84-F1
#
_cell.length_a   1.000
_cell.length_b   1.000
_cell.length_c   1.000
_cell.angle_alpha   90.00
_cell.angle_beta   90.00
_cell.angle_gamma   90.00
#
_symmetry.space_group_name_H-M   'P 1'
#
loop_
_entity.id
_entity.type
_entity.pdbx_description
1 polymer ?
#
loop_
_entity_poly.entity_id
_entity_poly.type
_entity_poly.pdbx_seq_one_letter_code
_entity_poly.pdbx_strand_id
1 'polypeptide(L)' 'MTPSLKSASAFQAPHIYVILFVFTAIAVVLTHFISAGLYDRVMLKNGRVAINPESYRQVEATPVSLE' A
#
# COMPACT_ATOMS: atom_id res chain seq x y z
N MET A 1 39.21 32.18 24.93
CA MET A 1 38.47 31.90 23.70
C MET A 1 37.88 30.50 23.84
N THR A 2 36.64 30.40 24.29
CA THR A 2 35.95 29.11 24.52
C THR A 2 35.26 28.68 23.22
N PRO A 3 35.46 27.44 22.74
CA PRO A 3 34.75 26.96 21.57
C PRO A 3 33.28 26.73 21.92
N SER A 4 32.37 27.43 21.23
CA SER A 4 30.94 27.17 21.25
C SER A 4 30.67 25.92 20.41
N LEU A 5 30.30 24.82 21.07
CA LEU A 5 29.87 23.60 20.41
C LEU A 5 28.46 23.82 19.87
N LYS A 6 28.36 23.99 18.55
CA LYS A 6 27.11 24.08 17.81
C LYS A 6 26.30 22.79 18.02
N SER A 7 25.13 22.89 18.64
CA SER A 7 24.22 21.77 18.83
C SER A 7 23.77 21.25 17.46
N ALA A 8 24.22 20.04 17.10
CA ALA A 8 23.65 19.30 16.00
C ALA A 8 22.20 19.00 16.37
N SER A 9 21.28 19.54 15.57
CA SER A 9 19.83 19.33 15.68
C SER A 9 19.53 17.92 16.16
N ALA A 10 18.96 17.80 17.37
CA ALA A 10 18.46 16.54 17.90
C ALA A 10 17.32 16.08 16.98
N PHE A 11 17.66 15.24 16.00
CA PHE A 11 16.70 14.59 15.12
C PHE A 11 15.98 13.54 15.96
N GLN A 12 15.04 13.99 16.78
CA GLN A 12 14.12 13.14 17.49
C GLN A 12 13.28 12.44 16.42
N ALA A 13 13.34 11.11 16.38
CA ALA A 13 12.52 10.35 15.44
C ALA A 13 11.06 10.80 15.57
N PRO A 14 10.38 11.11 14.45
CA PRO A 14 8.98 11.52 14.50
C PRO A 14 8.16 10.42 15.17
N HIS A 15 7.10 10.82 15.87
CA HIS A 15 6.22 9.88 16.57
C HIS A 15 5.76 8.77 15.62
N ILE A 16 5.67 7.53 16.11
CA ILE A 16 5.27 6.36 15.30
C ILE A 16 3.99 6.59 14.47
N TYR A 17 3.00 7.30 14.98
CA TYR A 17 1.77 7.63 14.23
C TYR A 17 2.02 8.51 13.00
N VAL A 18 3.01 9.40 13.03
CA VAL A 18 3.39 10.21 11.86
C VAL A 18 4.01 9.33 10.78
N ILE A 19 4.87 8.40 11.18
CA ILE A 19 5.48 7.43 10.25
C ILE A 19 4.38 6.58 9.60
N LEU A 20 3.47 6.03 10.39
CA LEU A 20 2.35 5.23 9.89
C LEU A 20 1.47 6.04 8.94
N PHE A 21 1.16 7.30 9.27
CA PHE A 21 0.38 8.18 8.41
C PHE A 21 1.04 8.40 7.05
N VAL A 22 2.34 8.65 7.02
CA VAL A 22 3.09 8.81 5.76
C VAL A 22 3.07 7.52 4.94
N PHE A 23 3.25 6.35 5.56
CA PHE A 23 3.13 5.06 4.86
C PHE A 23 1.74 4.85 4.27
N THR A 24 0.68 5.19 5.00
CA THR A 24 -0.70 5.12 4.50
C THR A 24 -0.91 6.08 3.33
N ALA A 25 -0.42 7.32 3.41
CA ALA A 25 -0.53 8.29 2.33
C ALA A 25 0.18 7.80 1.04
N ILE A 26 1.38 7.22 1.18
CA ILE A 26 2.09 6.61 0.05
C ILE A 26 1.29 5.44 -0.53
N ALA A 27 0.74 4.57 0.33
CA ALA A 27 -0.07 3.44 -0.12
C ALA A 27 -1.30 3.90 -0.93
N VAL A 28 -2.02 4.93 -0.48
CA VAL A 28 -3.15 5.52 -1.21
C VAL A 28 -2.71 5.99 -2.59
N VAL A 29 -1.63 6.79 -2.67
CA VAL A 29 -1.12 7.27 -3.95
C VAL A 29 -0.75 6.10 -4.89
N LEU A 30 -0.13 5.05 -4.36
CA LEU A 30 0.24 3.87 -5.14
C LEU A 30 -0.97 3.08 -5.70
N THR A 31 -2.14 3.11 -5.04
CA THR A 31 -3.36 2.45 -5.57
C THR A 31 -3.85 3.05 -6.89
N HIS A 32 -3.46 4.28 -7.22
CA HIS A 32 -3.77 4.88 -8.52
C HIS A 32 -2.86 4.40 -9.66
N PHE A 33 -1.67 3.92 -9.33
CA PHE A 33 -0.69 3.44 -10.32
C PHE A 33 -0.74 1.92 -10.51
N ILE A 34 -1.14 1.18 -9.47
CA ILE A 34 -1.14 -0.28 -9.47
C ILE A 34 -2.58 -0.77 -9.52
N SER A 35 -3.02 -1.20 -10.71
CA SER A 35 -4.33 -1.83 -10.90
C SER A 35 -4.40 -3.19 -10.18
N ALA A 36 -5.59 -3.52 -9.69
CA ALA A 36 -5.82 -4.82 -9.06
C ALA A 36 -5.77 -5.95 -10.10
N GLY A 37 -5.12 -7.05 -9.72
CA GLY A 37 -5.19 -8.32 -10.44
C GLY A 37 -6.37 -9.14 -9.94
N LEU A 38 -7.11 -9.77 -10.86
CA LEU A 38 -8.22 -10.64 -10.55
C LEU A 38 -8.08 -11.99 -11.26
N TYR A 39 -8.55 -13.03 -10.58
CA TYR A 39 -8.73 -14.36 -11.13
C TYR A 39 -10.22 -14.71 -11.10
N ASP A 40 -10.66 -15.44 -12.12
CA ASP A 40 -12.02 -15.94 -12.17
C ASP A 40 -12.20 -17.15 -11.26
N ARG A 41 -13.41 -17.24 -10.71
CA ARG A 41 -13.87 -18.37 -9.92
C ARG A 41 -14.72 -19.26 -10.80
N VAL A 42 -14.34 -20.53 -10.91
CA VAL A 42 -15.03 -21.51 -11.73
C VAL A 42 -15.59 -22.63 -10.85
N MET A 43 -16.75 -23.16 -11.23
CA MET A 43 -17.34 -24.31 -10.56
C MET A 43 -16.67 -25.60 -11.05
N LEU A 44 -16.05 -26.33 -10.15
CA LEU A 44 -15.44 -27.62 -10.44
C LEU A 44 -16.51 -28.70 -10.58
N LYS A 45 -16.15 -29.78 -11.27
CA LYS A 45 -17.02 -30.95 -11.49
C LYS A 45 -17.55 -31.59 -10.20
N ASN A 46 -16.89 -31.35 -9.07
CA ASN A 46 -17.29 -31.80 -7.74
C ASN A 46 -18.19 -30.81 -6.98
N GLY A 47 -18.71 -29.77 -7.67
CA GLY A 47 -19.59 -28.75 -7.10
C GLY A 47 -18.89 -27.68 -6.27
N ARG A 48 -17.55 -27.70 -6.17
CA ARG A 48 -16.80 -26.68 -5.41
C ARG A 48 -16.39 -25.52 -6.29
N VAL A 49 -16.39 -24.31 -5.74
CA VAL A 49 -15.84 -23.15 -6.42
C VAL A 49 -14.32 -23.11 -6.17
N ALA A 50 -13.53 -22.99 -7.23
CA ALA A 50 -12.09 -22.76 -7.13
C ALA A 50 -11.63 -21.65 -8.07
N ILE A 51 -10.44 -21.12 -7.80
CA ILE A 51 -9.81 -20.09 -8.63
C ILE A 51 -9.17 -20.75 -9.85
N ASN A 52 -9.40 -20.20 -11.05
CA ASN A 52 -8.68 -20.62 -12.25
C ASN A 52 -7.32 -19.89 -12.34
N PRO A 53 -6.17 -20.58 -12.20
CA PRO A 53 -4.86 -19.94 -12.20
C PRO A 53 -4.45 -19.33 -13.54
N GLU A 54 -5.04 -19.76 -14.66
CA GLU A 54 -4.73 -19.22 -16.00
C GLU A 54 -5.54 -17.96 -16.35
N SER A 55 -6.49 -17.57 -15.50
CA SER A 55 -7.43 -16.46 -15.75
C SER A 55 -6.97 -15.09 -15.23
N TYR A 56 -5.68 -14.94 -14.89
CA TYR A 56 -5.16 -13.68 -14.37
C TYR A 56 -5.37 -12.54 -15.37
N ARG A 57 -6.02 -11.46 -14.93
CA ARG A 57 -6.11 -10.21 -15.67
C ARG A 57 -6.02 -9.01 -14.75
N GLN A 58 -5.49 -7.92 -15.26
CA GLN A 58 -5.66 -6.62 -14.62
C GLN A 58 -7.06 -6.10 -14.91
N VAL A 59 -7.72 -5.57 -13.89
CA VAL A 59 -9.04 -4.93 -14.02
C VAL A 59 -8.89 -3.41 -13.87
N GLU A 60 -9.96 -2.68 -14.18
CA GLU A 60 -9.98 -1.24 -13.97
C GLU A 60 -9.64 -0.90 -12.51
N ALA A 61 -8.71 0.04 -12.35
CA ALA A 61 -8.30 0.49 -11.03
C ALA A 61 -9.50 1.13 -10.33
N THR A 62 -9.80 0.63 -9.13
CA THR A 62 -10.76 1.23 -8.19
C THR A 62 -9.96 1.86 -7.06
N PRO A 63 -9.37 3.06 -7.30
CA PRO A 63 -8.51 3.69 -6.31
C PRO A 63 -9.32 4.09 -5.08
N VAL A 64 -8.63 4.14 -3.94
CA VAL A 64 -9.23 4.61 -2.68
C VAL A 64 -9.75 6.04 -2.87
N SER A 65 -11.02 6.26 -2.57
CA SER A 65 -11.69 7.56 -2.66
C SER A 65 -12.24 7.98 -1.29
N LEU A 66 -12.44 9.29 -1.11
CA LEU A 66 -13.14 9.82 0.07
C LEU A 66 -14.64 9.67 -0.18
N GLU A 67 -15.30 8.75 0.52
CA GLU A 67 -16.77 8.63 0.55
C GLU A 67 -17.39 9.57 1.58
#